data_AF-A0A498IGJ9-F1
#
_entry.id   AF-A0A498IGJ9-F1
#
_cell.length_a   1.000
_cell.length_b   1.000
_cell.length_c   1.000
_cell.angle_alpha   90.00
_cell.angle_beta   90.00
_cell.angle_gamma   90.00
#
_symmetry.space_group_name_H-M   'P 1'
#
loop_
_entity.id
_entity.type
_entity.pdbx_description
1 polymer ?
#
loop_
_entity_poly.entity_id
_entity_poly.type
_entity_poly.pdbx_seq_one_letter_code
_entity_poly.pdbx_strand_id
1 'polypeptide(L)'
;MVDIHNLILTCLSGWLHDLLQQTITIEAQFRCAKCRSKAMEIAVAEDGVTSVAFKGANRDQLVITGDGVDAAGLAKSLRKKLGHADLLSVEEK
;
A
#
# COMPACT_ATOMS: atom_id res chain seq x y z
N MET A 1 29.79 19.76 -3.62
CA MET A 1 30.26 18.84 -4.67
C MET A 1 29.54 17.53 -4.44
N VAL A 2 28.63 17.14 -5.33
CA VAL A 2 27.84 15.91 -5.14
C VAL A 2 28.75 14.74 -5.51
N ASP A 3 29.04 13.86 -4.56
CA ASP A 3 29.92 12.70 -4.76
C ASP A 3 29.34 11.76 -5.82
N ILE A 4 30.04 11.62 -6.96
CA ILE A 4 29.61 10.75 -8.08
C ILE A 4 29.47 9.29 -7.61
N HIS A 5 30.31 8.86 -6.67
CA HIS A 5 30.24 7.52 -6.07
C HIS A 5 28.96 7.33 -5.24
N ASN A 6 28.57 8.35 -4.47
CA ASN A 6 27.35 8.31 -3.68
C ASN A 6 26.11 8.34 -4.58
N LEU A 7 26.17 9.08 -5.70
CA LEU A 7 25.09 9.13 -6.69
C LEU A 7 24.85 7.76 -7.36
N ILE A 8 25.91 7.05 -7.76
CA ILE A 8 25.79 5.70 -8.35
C ILE A 8 25.22 4.70 -7.34
N LEU A 9 25.70 4.73 -6.09
CA LEU A 9 25.18 3.87 -5.01
C LEU A 9 23.69 4.15 -4.71
N THR A 10 23.28 5.43 -4.63
CA THR A 10 21.87 5.78 -4.42
C THR A 10 20.97 5.37 -5.59
N CYS A 11 21.48 5.43 -6.82
CA CYS A 11 20.78 4.92 -7.99
C CYS A 11 20.62 3.40 -7.93
N LEU A 12 21.68 2.66 -7.61
CA LEU A 12 21.62 1.19 -7.52
C LEU A 12 20.69 0.72 -6.39
N SER A 13 20.69 1.41 -5.25
CA SER A 13 19.76 1.10 -4.15
C SER A 13 18.31 1.43 -4.50
N GLY A 14 18.05 2.53 -5.22
CA GLY A 14 16.71 2.87 -5.69
C GLY A 14 16.17 1.85 -6.70
N TRP A 15 17.02 1.44 -7.65
CA TRP A 15 16.69 0.41 -8.63
C TRP A 15 16.36 -0.95 -8.00
N LEU A 16 17.09 -1.36 -6.96
CA LEU A 16 16.80 -2.60 -6.24
C LEU A 16 15.44 -2.54 -5.52
N HIS A 17 15.09 -1.40 -4.91
CA HIS A 17 13.80 -1.20 -4.25
C HIS A 17 12.61 -1.25 -5.22
N ASP A 18 12.77 -0.72 -6.44
CA ASP A 18 11.70 -0.67 -7.46
C ASP A 18 11.35 -2.06 -8.04
N LEU A 19 12.26 -3.03 -7.92
CA LEU A 19 12.13 -4.41 -8.40
C LEU A 19 11.46 -5.36 -7.40
N LEU A 20 11.31 -4.95 -6.13
CA LEU A 20 10.69 -5.78 -5.07
C LEU A 20 9.31 -5.28 -4.66
N GLN A 21 8.74 -4.33 -5.41
CA GLN A 21 7.45 -3.77 -5.06
C GLN A 21 6.31 -4.74 -5.34
N GLN A 22 5.34 -4.71 -4.43
CA GLN A 22 4.08 -5.41 -4.51
C GLN A 22 2.96 -4.39 -4.65
N THR A 23 1.95 -4.72 -5.44
CA THR A 23 0.69 -3.97 -5.53
C THR A 23 -0.43 -4.82 -4.96
N ILE A 24 -1.05 -4.32 -3.90
CA ILE A 24 -2.11 -5.00 -3.16
C ILE A 24 -3.40 -4.23 -3.37
N THR A 25 -4.45 -4.93 -3.79
CA THR A 25 -5.79 -4.34 -3.96
C THR A 25 -6.75 -4.95 -2.96
N ILE A 26 -7.36 -4.11 -2.12
CA ILE A 26 -8.37 -4.50 -1.13
C ILE A 26 -9.68 -3.76 -1.43
N GLU A 27 -10.77 -4.49 -1.58
CA GLU A 27 -12.11 -3.91 -1.71
C GLU A 27 -12.80 -3.82 -0.35
N ALA A 28 -13.33 -2.66 -0.01
CA ALA A 28 -14.03 -2.45 1.26
C ALA A 28 -15.20 -1.47 1.10
N GLN A 29 -16.22 -1.65 1.94
CA GLN A 29 -17.39 -0.76 1.93
C GLN A 29 -17.16 0.48 2.79
N PHE A 30 -16.85 1.61 2.16
CA PHE A 30 -16.70 2.88 2.88
C PHE A 30 -18.00 3.70 2.90
N ARG A 31 -18.82 3.49 3.94
CA ARG A 31 -20.10 4.20 4.10
C ARG A 31 -19.98 5.68 4.46
N CYS A 32 -18.79 6.13 4.87
CA CYS A 32 -18.59 7.48 5.39
C CYS A 32 -17.19 8.02 5.09
N ALA A 33 -17.01 9.34 5.09
CA ALA A 33 -15.69 9.96 4.90
C ALA A 33 -14.69 9.55 5.99
N LYS A 34 -15.15 9.52 7.26
CA LYS A 34 -14.34 9.06 8.41
C LYS A 34 -13.84 7.61 8.23
N CYS A 35 -14.66 6.77 7.61
CA CYS A 35 -14.34 5.37 7.32
C CYS A 35 -13.17 5.29 6.33
N ARG A 36 -13.16 6.15 5.30
CA ARG A 36 -12.06 6.26 4.32
C ARG A 36 -10.79 6.78 4.96
N SER A 37 -10.88 7.83 5.76
CA SER A 37 -9.72 8.36 6.50
C SER A 37 -9.11 7.29 7.40
N LYS A 38 -9.94 6.52 8.12
CA LYS A 38 -9.45 5.42 8.97
C LYS A 38 -8.78 4.30 8.17
N ALA A 39 -9.32 3.96 7.01
CA ALA A 39 -8.72 2.95 6.13
C ALA A 39 -7.34 3.39 5.63
N MET A 40 -7.23 4.65 5.21
CA MET A 40 -5.96 5.25 4.79
C MET A 40 -4.95 5.25 5.94
N GLU A 41 -5.36 5.68 7.14
CA GLU A 41 -4.50 5.66 8.34
C GLU A 41 -3.95 4.25 8.65
N ILE A 42 -4.80 3.23 8.54
CA ILE A 42 -4.39 1.83 8.78
C ILE A 42 -3.39 1.38 7.72
N ALA A 43 -3.66 1.65 6.44
CA ALA A 43 -2.79 1.23 5.36
C ALA A 43 -1.43 1.93 5.36
N VAL A 44 -1.40 3.24 5.63
CA VAL A 44 -0.15 4.00 5.72
C VAL A 44 0.69 3.61 6.94
N ALA A 45 0.06 3.08 7.99
CA ALA A 45 0.75 2.62 9.18
C ALA A 45 1.34 1.19 9.06
N GLU A 46 1.03 0.47 7.98
CA GLU A 46 1.56 -0.88 7.73
C GLU A 46 3.01 -0.78 7.23
N ASP A 47 3.87 -1.66 7.73
CA ASP A 47 5.28 -1.68 7.36
C ASP A 47 5.44 -2.04 5.88
N GLY A 48 6.43 -1.41 5.22
CA GLY A 48 6.72 -1.63 3.80
C GLY A 48 5.87 -0.82 2.83
N VAL A 49 4.84 -0.10 3.29
CA VAL A 49 3.97 0.70 2.43
C VAL A 49 4.66 1.97 1.93
N THR A 50 4.67 2.14 0.61
CA THR A 50 5.23 3.32 -0.07
C THR A 50 4.14 4.27 -0.56
N SER A 51 2.99 3.74 -0.98
CA SER A 51 1.88 4.54 -1.50
C SER A 51 0.54 3.87 -1.25
N VAL A 52 -0.51 4.68 -1.06
CA VAL A 52 -1.88 4.22 -0.90
C VAL A 52 -2.82 5.14 -1.67
N ALA A 53 -3.75 4.56 -2.43
CA ALA A 53 -4.73 5.31 -3.20
C ALA A 53 -6.11 4.63 -3.17
N PHE A 54 -7.16 5.43 -3.21
CA PHE A 54 -8.51 4.93 -3.48
C PHE A 54 -8.72 4.84 -5.00
N LYS A 55 -9.17 3.67 -5.49
CA LYS A 55 -9.58 3.42 -6.88
C LYS A 55 -11.01 2.88 -6.93
N GLY A 56 -11.49 2.62 -8.15
CA GLY A 56 -12.86 2.21 -8.43
C GLY A 56 -13.81 3.40 -8.59
N ALA A 57 -14.89 3.22 -9.35
CA ALA A 57 -15.88 4.28 -9.61
C ALA A 57 -16.50 4.83 -8.31
N ASN A 58 -16.65 3.96 -7.30
CA ASN A 58 -17.25 4.29 -6.01
C ASN A 58 -16.21 4.57 -4.91
N ARG A 59 -14.90 4.55 -5.24
CA ARG A 59 -13.80 4.64 -4.28
C ARG A 59 -13.92 3.59 -3.16
N ASP A 60 -14.27 2.38 -3.57
CA ASP A 60 -14.44 1.17 -2.78
C ASP A 60 -13.19 0.27 -2.78
N GLN A 61 -12.20 0.57 -3.62
CA GLN A 61 -10.95 -0.15 -3.67
C GLN A 61 -9.82 0.67 -3.07
N LEU A 62 -9.05 0.05 -2.19
CA LEU A 62 -7.81 0.56 -1.64
C LEU A 62 -6.66 -0.16 -2.33
N VAL A 63 -5.86 0.60 -3.08
CA VAL A 63 -4.66 0.10 -3.75
C VAL A 63 -3.45 0.56 -2.97
N ILE A 64 -2.67 -0.39 -2.50
CA ILE A 64 -1.45 -0.20 -1.72
C ILE A 64 -0.27 -0.65 -2.56
N THR A 65 0.80 0.13 -2.57
CA THR A 65 2.08 -0.25 -3.18
C THR A 65 3.17 -0.18 -2.13
N GLY A 66 4.01 -1.20 -2.05
CA GLY A 66 5.05 -1.31 -1.03
C GLY A 66 5.95 -2.53 -1.23
N ASP A 67 7.00 -2.65 -0.43
CA ASP A 67 7.91 -3.80 -0.40
C ASP A 67 7.73 -4.56 0.91
N GLY A 68 7.49 -5.87 0.84
CA GLY A 68 7.33 -6.73 2.02
C GLY A 68 6.06 -6.48 2.84
N VAL A 69 4.98 -6.00 2.21
CA VAL A 69 3.73 -5.66 2.90
C VAL A 69 2.94 -6.93 3.22
N ASP A 70 2.55 -7.14 4.49
CA ASP A 70 1.67 -8.24 4.88
C ASP A 70 0.22 -7.97 4.44
N ALA A 71 -0.11 -8.37 3.21
CA ALA A 71 -1.44 -8.19 2.63
C ALA A 71 -2.57 -8.84 3.47
N ALA A 72 -2.31 -10.00 4.08
CA ALA A 72 -3.29 -10.71 4.88
C ALA A 72 -3.52 -10.02 6.24
N GLY A 73 -2.43 -9.58 6.88
CA GLY A 73 -2.44 -8.77 8.09
C GLY A 73 -3.18 -7.45 7.88
N LEU A 74 -2.89 -6.76 6.78
CA LEU A 74 -3.53 -5.50 6.41
C LEU A 74 -5.04 -5.68 6.17
N ALA A 75 -5.44 -6.69 5.38
CA ALA A 75 -6.85 -6.99 5.16
C ALA A 75 -7.58 -7.34 6.47
N LYS A 76 -6.93 -8.08 7.37
CA LYS A 76 -7.47 -8.40 8.71
C LYS A 76 -7.63 -7.14 9.57
N SER A 77 -6.66 -6.23 9.57
CA SER A 77 -6.72 -4.95 10.28
C SER A 77 -7.87 -4.08 9.79
N LEU A 78 -8.06 -4.01 8.47
CA LEU A 78 -9.18 -3.30 7.85
C LEU A 78 -10.53 -3.93 8.22
N ARG A 79 -10.68 -5.26 8.11
CA ARG A 79 -11.90 -5.99 8.54
C ARG A 79 -12.25 -5.68 9.99
N LYS A 80 -11.25 -5.69 10.89
CA LYS A 80 -11.46 -5.42 12.32
C LYS A 80 -11.99 -4.01 12.59
N LYS A 81 -11.58 -3.00 11.80
CA LYS A 81 -11.91 -1.60 12.05
C LYS A 81 -13.08 -1.07 11.22
N LEU A 82 -13.31 -1.66 10.05
CA LEU A 82 -14.28 -1.19 9.04
C LEU A 82 -15.38 -2.22 8.75
N GLY A 83 -15.24 -3.45 9.27
CA GLY A 83 -16.18 -4.54 9.07
C GLY A 83 -15.80 -5.41 7.87
N HIS A 84 -16.11 -4.95 6.66
CA HIS A 84 -15.87 -5.72 5.44
C HIS A 84 -14.70 -5.16 4.65
N ALA A 85 -13.72 -6.01 4.37
CA ALA A 85 -12.59 -5.71 3.47
C ALA A 85 -12.08 -7.02 2.87
N ASP A 86 -12.09 -7.16 1.55
CA ASP A 86 -11.65 -8.36 0.84
C ASP A 86 -10.39 -8.10 0.03
N LEU A 87 -9.43 -9.00 0.18
CA LEU A 87 -8.20 -8.98 -0.60
C LEU A 87 -8.50 -9.48 -2.01
N LEU A 88 -8.41 -8.59 -3.00
CA LEU A 88 -8.71 -8.91 -4.40
C LEU A 88 -7.48 -9.46 -5.13
N SER A 89 -6.33 -8.79 -5.00
CA SER A 89 -5.10 -9.21 -5.63
C SER A 89 -3.87 -8.79 -4.83
N VAL A 90 -2.81 -9.57 -5.01
CA VAL A 90 -1.43 -9.25 -4.63
C VAL A 90 -0.60 -9.53 -5.87
N GLU A 91 -0.01 -8.48 -6.44
CA GLU A 91 0.80 -8.55 -7.64
C GLU A 91 2.23 -8.19 -7.29
N GLU A 92 3.17 -9.09 -7.58
CA GLU A 92 4.61 -8.84 -7.45
C GLU A 92 5.16 -8.37 -8.80
N LYS A 93 6.08 -7.43 -8.77
CA LYS A 93 6.65 -6.80 -9.97
C LYS A 93 7.83 -7.58 -10.54
#